data_AF-A0A7Y6XR82-F1
#
_entry.id   AF-A0A7Y6XR82-F1
#
_cell.length_a   1.000
_cell.length_b   1.000
_cell.length_c   1.000
_cell.angle_alpha   90.00
_cell.angle_beta   90.00
_cell.angle_gamma   90.00
#
_symmetry.space_group_name_H-M   'P 1'
#
loop_
_entity.id
_entity.type
_entity.pdbx_description
1 polymer ?
#
loop_
_entity_poly.entity_id
_entity_poly.type
_entity_poly.pdbx_seq_one_letter_code
_entity_poly.pdbx_strand_id
1 'polypeptide(L)'
;VRVESENIQTGVIKHCNSSYFTMVAKGDNGENVEVPGLILNDSDSLRRFARSITRQEQSKKRVKSFTPEEFVVDEYLEVIKEHNAQIEL
;
A
#
# COMPACT_ATOMS: atom_id res chain seq x y z
N VAL A 1 6.75 3.73 -8.09
CA VAL A 1 8.11 4.28 -8.18
C VAL A 1 9.10 3.15 -8.00
N ARG A 2 9.92 2.92 -9.02
CA ARG A 2 11.08 2.01 -8.96
C ARG A 2 12.31 2.88 -8.78
N VAL A 3 13.13 2.57 -7.79
CA VAL A 3 14.37 3.28 -7.49
C VAL A 3 15.53 2.36 -7.85
N GLU A 4 16.47 2.91 -8.60
CA GLU A 4 17.68 2.22 -9.02
C GLU A 4 18.91 3.01 -8.55
N SER A 5 19.94 2.30 -8.10
CA SER A 5 21.27 2.87 -7.87
C SER A 5 22.16 2.58 -9.06
N GLU A 6 22.96 3.55 -9.46
CA GLU A 6 23.97 3.38 -10.51
C GLU A 6 25.38 3.62 -9.95
N ASN A 7 26.31 2.73 -10.28
CA ASN A 7 27.73 3.00 -10.07
C ASN A 7 28.27 3.83 -11.24
N ILE A 8 28.67 5.07 -10.99
CA ILE A 8 29.11 6.03 -12.01
C ILE A 8 30.39 5.64 -12.78
N GLN A 9 31.25 4.80 -12.21
CA GLN A 9 32.51 4.39 -12.87
C GLN A 9 32.31 3.16 -13.75
N THR A 10 31.46 2.22 -13.32
CA THR A 10 31.24 0.94 -14.01
C THR A 10 29.95 0.89 -14.81
N GLY A 11 29.04 1.85 -14.62
CA GLY A 11 27.70 1.89 -15.23
C GLY A 11 26.75 0.81 -14.69
N VAL A 12 27.12 0.09 -13.62
CA VAL A 12 26.30 -1.00 -13.09
C VAL A 12 25.07 -0.43 -12.38
N ILE A 13 23.88 -0.75 -12.90
CA ILE A 13 22.59 -0.37 -12.34
C ILE A 13 22.00 -1.51 -11.51
N LYS A 14 21.50 -1.20 -10.31
CA LYS A 14 20.82 -2.15 -9.42
C LYS A 14 19.50 -1.59 -8.94
N HIS A 15 18.50 -2.45 -8.86
CA HIS A 15 17.24 -2.13 -8.21
C HIS A 15 17.42 -2.08 -6.69
N CYS A 16 17.00 -0.99 -6.06
CA CYS A 16 17.16 -0.79 -4.62
C CYS A 16 15.83 -0.70 -3.87
N ASN A 17 14.79 -0.15 -4.49
CA ASN A 17 13.50 -0.01 -3.84
C ASN A 17 12.35 0.02 -4.85
N SER A 18 11.20 -0.53 -4.45
CA SER A 18 9.94 -0.34 -5.14
C SER A 18 8.89 0.17 -4.17
N SER A 19 8.35 1.36 -4.44
CA SER A 19 7.33 2.04 -3.65
C SER A 19 6.08 2.33 -4.48
N TYR A 20 4.90 2.32 -3.85
CA TYR A 20 3.59 2.46 -4.51
C TYR A 20 2.78 3.57 -3.84
N PHE A 21 2.27 4.49 -4.66
CA PHE A 21 1.48 5.63 -4.23
C PHE A 21 0.05 5.52 -4.76
N THR A 22 -0.90 6.02 -3.99
CA THR A 22 -2.28 6.23 -4.42
C THR A 22 -2.48 7.73 -4.59
N MET A 23 -2.87 8.15 -5.79
CA MET A 23 -3.13 9.55 -6.11
C MET A 23 -4.63 9.74 -6.32
N VAL A 24 -5.16 10.91 -5.94
CA VAL A 24 -6.57 11.28 -6.08
C VAL A 24 -6.63 12.56 -6.89
N ALA A 25 -7.36 12.56 -8.00
CA ALA A 25 -7.57 13.76 -8.78
C ALA A 25 -8.58 14.67 -8.09
N LYS A 26 -8.27 15.95 -8.02
CA LYS A 26 -9.10 17.00 -7.45
C LYS A 26 -9.44 18.01 -8.54
N GLY A 27 -10.72 18.38 -8.65
CA GLY A 27 -11.18 19.46 -9.53
C GLY A 27 -10.89 20.83 -8.92
N ASP A 28 -11.24 21.89 -9.65
CA ASP A 28 -10.98 23.29 -9.25
C ASP A 28 -11.67 23.69 -7.94
N ASN A 29 -12.75 22.99 -7.58
CA ASN A 29 -13.47 23.15 -6.31
C ASN A 29 -12.90 22.30 -5.16
N GLY A 30 -11.83 21.53 -5.39
CA GLY A 30 -11.24 20.61 -4.40
C GLY A 30 -11.97 19.26 -4.24
N GLU A 31 -13.04 19.04 -5.00
CA GLU A 31 -13.80 17.79 -5.00
C GLU A 31 -13.10 16.71 -5.82
N ASN A 32 -13.38 15.45 -5.50
CA ASN A 32 -12.85 14.33 -6.27
C ASN A 32 -13.43 14.35 -7.69
N VAL A 33 -12.59 14.12 -8.68
CA VAL A 33 -13.01 14.01 -10.08
C VAL A 33 -12.60 12.66 -10.67
N GLU A 34 -13.36 12.20 -11.67
CA GLU A 34 -13.05 10.96 -12.36
C GLU A 34 -11.75 11.08 -13.16
N VAL A 35 -10.98 9.99 -13.16
CA VAL A 35 -9.76 9.86 -13.96
C VAL A 35 -9.99 8.85 -15.08
N PRO A 36 -9.48 9.10 -16.30
CA PRO A 36 -9.57 8.13 -17.38
C PRO A 36 -8.95 6.78 -16.99
N GLY A 37 -9.56 5.71 -17.48
CA GLY A 37 -9.02 4.35 -17.30
C GLY A 37 -7.66 4.16 -17.97
N LEU A 38 -6.85 3.25 -17.43
CA LEU A 38 -5.54 2.90 -18.01
C LEU A 38 -5.69 1.83 -19.09
N ILE A 39 -4.97 1.99 -20.18
CA ILE A 39 -4.80 0.95 -21.21
C ILE A 39 -3.64 0.03 -20.77
N LEU A 40 -3.91 -1.26 -20.59
CA LEU A 40 -2.94 -2.26 -20.16
C LEU A 40 -2.46 -3.07 -21.37
N ASN A 41 -1.31 -2.69 -21.93
CA ASN A 41 -0.84 -3.20 -23.24
C ASN A 41 0.16 -4.36 -23.15
N ASP A 42 0.57 -4.76 -21.95
CA ASP A 42 1.51 -5.86 -21.74
C ASP A 42 1.19 -6.68 -20.48
N SER A 43 1.74 -7.91 -20.41
CA SER A 43 1.51 -8.83 -19.29
C SER A 43 1.95 -8.27 -17.95
N ASP A 44 2.97 -7.41 -17.95
CA ASP A 44 3.55 -6.83 -16.75
C ASP A 44 2.65 -5.71 -16.19
N SER A 45 2.02 -4.93 -17.07
CA SER A 45 1.00 -3.93 -16.75
C SER A 45 -0.25 -4.58 -16.16
N LEU A 46 -0.71 -5.70 -16.76
CA LEU A 46 -1.82 -6.51 -16.24
C LEU A 46 -1.52 -7.04 -14.83
N ARG A 47 -0.35 -7.67 -14.67
CA ARG A 47 0.10 -8.22 -13.38
C ARG A 47 0.19 -7.13 -12.30
N ARG A 48 0.75 -5.97 -12.63
CA ARG A 48 0.88 -4.84 -11.70
C ARG A 48 -0.48 -4.25 -11.33
N PHE A 49 -1.37 -4.11 -12.30
CA PHE A 49 -2.73 -3.60 -12.06
C PHE A 49 -3.53 -4.54 -11.17
N ALA A 50 -3.55 -5.85 -11.48
CA ALA A 50 -4.21 -6.85 -10.65
C ALA A 50 -3.69 -6.87 -9.20
N ARG A 51 -2.36 -6.86 -9.02
CA ARG A 51 -1.74 -6.75 -7.69
C ARG A 51 -2.17 -5.48 -6.94
N SER A 52 -2.36 -4.37 -7.66
CA SER A 52 -2.76 -3.10 -7.05
C SER A 52 -4.17 -3.13 -6.47
N ILE A 53 -5.09 -3.89 -7.09
CA ILE A 53 -6.47 -4.08 -6.60
C ILE A 53 -6.43 -4.73 -5.21
N THR A 54 -5.77 -5.90 -5.11
CA THR A 54 -5.64 -6.62 -3.83
C THR A 54 -4.95 -5.77 -2.75
N ARG A 55 -3.90 -5.02 -3.12
CA ARG A 55 -3.23 -4.13 -2.16
C ARG A 55 -4.16 -3.04 -1.62
N GLN A 56 -5.01 -2.47 -2.47
CA GLN A 56 -5.96 -1.44 -2.06
C GLN A 56 -7.02 -2.01 -1.10
N GLU A 57 -7.55 -3.19 -1.40
CA GLU A 57 -8.51 -3.89 -0.53
C GLU A 57 -7.89 -4.20 0.84
N GLN A 58 -6.69 -4.75 0.86
CA GLN A 58 -5.95 -5.03 2.10
C GLN A 58 -5.68 -3.75 2.91
N SER A 59 -5.33 -2.65 2.24
CA SER A 59 -5.11 -1.37 2.95
C SER A 59 -6.38 -0.82 3.56
N LYS A 60 -7.52 -0.91 2.84
CA LYS A 60 -8.83 -0.51 3.37
C LYS A 60 -9.23 -1.38 4.56
N LYS A 61 -9.12 -2.71 4.42
CA LYS A 61 -9.41 -3.67 5.50
C LYS A 61 -8.57 -3.39 6.73
N ARG A 62 -7.25 -3.20 6.56
CA ARG A 62 -6.36 -2.87 7.67
C ARG A 62 -6.81 -1.62 8.41
N VAL A 63 -7.00 -0.50 7.71
CA VAL A 63 -7.42 0.75 8.36
C VAL A 63 -8.74 0.55 9.11
N LYS A 64 -9.69 -0.12 8.48
CA LYS A 64 -11.01 -0.41 9.02
C LYS A 64 -10.95 -1.26 10.31
N SER A 65 -10.21 -2.37 10.31
CA SER A 65 -10.06 -3.29 11.45
C SER A 65 -9.41 -2.68 12.70
N PHE A 66 -8.73 -1.53 12.58
CA PHE A 66 -8.11 -0.83 13.71
C PHE A 66 -8.78 0.51 14.02
N THR A 67 -10.01 0.71 13.55
CA THR A 67 -10.86 1.83 14.03
C THR A 67 -11.37 1.53 15.43
N PRO A 68 -11.57 2.54 16.31
CA PRO A 68 -12.07 2.31 17.66
C PRO A 68 -13.40 1.55 17.72
N GLU A 69 -14.27 1.75 16.73
CA GLU A 69 -15.60 1.13 16.67
C GLU A 69 -15.56 -0.35 16.25
N GLU A 70 -14.56 -0.75 15.46
CA GLU A 70 -14.47 -2.11 14.92
C GLU A 70 -13.36 -2.95 15.54
N PHE A 71 -12.46 -2.35 16.32
CA PHE A 71 -11.34 -3.06 16.93
C PHE A 71 -11.82 -3.97 18.06
N VAL A 72 -11.59 -5.28 17.92
CA VAL A 72 -11.98 -6.28 18.92
C VAL A 72 -10.74 -6.68 19.73
N VAL A 73 -10.64 -6.16 20.95
CA VAL A 73 -9.48 -6.38 21.85
C VAL A 73 -9.18 -7.87 22.03
N ASP A 74 -10.22 -8.68 22.27
CA ASP A 74 -10.09 -10.11 22.55
C ASP A 74 -9.38 -10.89 21.43
N GLU A 75 -9.50 -10.45 20.16
CA GLU A 75 -8.83 -11.08 19.02
C GLU A 75 -7.30 -10.90 19.06
N TYR A 76 -6.82 -9.89 19.80
CA TYR A 76 -5.40 -9.53 19.84
C TYR A 76 -4.73 -9.81 21.20
N LEU A 77 -5.50 -10.11 22.25
CA LEU A 77 -4.94 -10.39 23.59
C LEU A 77 -3.91 -11.54 23.56
N GLU A 78 -4.25 -12.65 22.92
CA GLU A 78 -3.33 -13.81 22.84
C GLU A 78 -2.08 -13.48 22.02
N VAL A 79 -2.22 -12.75 20.92
CA VAL A 79 -1.08 -12.31 20.10
C VAL A 79 -0.17 -11.37 20.90
N ILE A 80 -0.73 -10.44 21.66
CA ILE A 80 0.05 -9.46 22.43
C ILE A 80 0.81 -10.16 23.57
N LYS A 81 0.25 -11.21 24.20
CA LYS A 81 0.94 -12.00 25.24
C LYS A 81 2.22 -12.67 24.75
N GLU A 82 2.33 -12.98 23.46
CA GLU A 82 3.55 -13.54 22.87
C GLU A 82 4.67 -12.49 22.70
N HIS A 83 4.39 -11.22 22.94
CA HIS A 83 5.31 -10.10 22.77
C HIS A 83 5.72 -9.55 24.14
N ASN A 84 6.84 -8.83 24.20
CA ASN A 84 7.33 -8.20 25.43
C ASN A 84 6.51 -6.94 25.78
N ALA A 85 5.24 -7.14 26.12
CA ALA A 85 4.28 -6.12 26.51
C ALA A 85 3.48 -6.57 27.74
N GLN A 86 3.17 -5.63 28.63
CA GLN A 86 2.29 -5.85 29.78
C GLN A 86 0.91 -5.24 29.47
N ILE A 87 -0.15 -6.00 29.74
CA ILE A 87 -1.53 -5.55 29.55
C ILE A 87 -2.13 -5.25 30.92
N GLU A 88 -2.42 -3.98 31.17
CA GLU A 88 -3.17 -3.47 32.34
C GLU A 88 -4.41 -2.74 31.81
N LEU A 89 -5.51 -3.46 31.60
CA LEU A 89 -6.78 -2.96 31.06
C LEU A 89 -7.84 -2.84 32.16
#